data_AF-A0A511HFD9-F1
#
_entry.id   AF-A0A511HFD9-F1
#
_cell.length_a   1.000
_cell.length_b   1.000
_cell.length_c   1.000
_cell.angle_alpha   90.00
_cell.angle_beta   90.00
_cell.angle_gamma   90.00
#
_symmetry.space_group_name_H-M   'P 1'
#
loop_
_entity.id
_entity.type
_entity.pdbx_description
1 polymer ?
#
loop_
_entity_poly.entity_id
_entity_poly.type
_entity_poly.pdbx_seq_one_letter_code
_entity_poly.pdbx_strand_id
1 'polypeptide(L)'
;MMPQLLRNPRFVYRFDAAASLLMGAALLLLAPTLTQLAGWPLPSTFLFSVGLFLLPWSAFNLWVGFKQPVLGAALVHVLVDAAWVVGSVLLIVMHAQELTPLGTALLAGQAFAVAGVLALKAVGLTSLRAAA
;
A
#
# COMPACT_ATOMS: atom_id res chain seq x y z
N MET A 1 25.03 4.17 3.67
CA MET A 1 24.00 4.39 4.71
C MET A 1 22.60 3.95 4.30
N MET A 2 22.07 4.38 3.14
CA MET A 2 20.73 4.00 2.65
C MET A 2 20.40 2.49 2.65
N PRO A 3 21.31 1.56 2.29
CA PRO A 3 21.01 0.12 2.26
C PRO A 3 20.75 -0.49 3.64
N GLN A 4 21.32 0.10 4.71
CA GLN A 4 21.13 -0.38 6.07
C GLN A 4 19.75 0.04 6.62
N LEU A 5 19.28 1.23 6.26
CA LEU A 5 17.97 1.74 6.67
C LEU A 5 16.83 0.91 6.08
N LEU A 6 16.93 0.56 4.79
CA LEU A 6 15.95 -0.27 4.08
C LEU A 6 15.93 -1.73 4.55
N ARG A 7 16.99 -2.19 5.21
CA ARG A 7 17.05 -3.52 5.85
C ARG A 7 16.49 -3.55 7.27
N ASN A 8 16.24 -2.39 7.88
CA ASN A 8 15.64 -2.34 9.20
C ASN A 8 14.11 -2.52 9.08
N PRO A 9 13.55 -3.66 9.51
CA PRO A 9 12.13 -3.93 9.30
C PRO A 9 11.24 -2.90 10.00
N ARG A 10 11.62 -2.42 11.20
CA ARG A 10 10.84 -1.40 11.91
C ARG A 10 10.72 -0.11 11.12
N PHE A 11 11.77 0.29 10.42
CA PHE A 11 11.75 1.47 9.58
C PHE A 11 10.79 1.28 8.40
N VAL A 12 10.87 0.13 7.70
CA VAL A 12 9.98 -0.21 6.59
C VAL A 12 8.50 -0.15 7.00
N TYR A 13 8.15 -0.74 8.15
CA TYR A 13 6.77 -0.71 8.67
C TYR A 13 6.31 0.71 9.05
N ARG A 14 7.18 1.54 9.65
CA ARG A 14 6.83 2.93 9.99
C ARG A 14 6.66 3.80 8.74
N PHE A 15 7.51 3.58 7.74
CA PHE A 15 7.41 4.25 6.46
C PHE A 15 6.08 3.90 5.79
N ASP A 16 5.72 2.61 5.74
CA ASP A 16 4.46 2.17 5.16
C ASP A 16 3.25 2.68 5.95
N ALA A 17 3.32 2.74 7.28
CA ALA A 17 2.29 3.37 8.09
C ALA A 17 2.05 4.84 7.71
N ALA A 18 3.12 5.61 7.51
CA ALA A 18 3.02 7.00 7.08
C ALA A 18 2.47 7.12 5.65
N ALA A 19 2.96 6.30 4.72
CA ALA A 19 2.50 6.30 3.33
C ALA A 19 1.01 5.93 3.21
N SER A 20 0.59 4.85 3.86
CA SER A 20 -0.81 4.41 3.91
C SER A 20 -1.72 5.40 4.63
N LEU A 21 -1.26 6.07 5.70
CA LEU A 21 -2.03 7.13 6.36
C LEU A 21 -2.25 8.33 5.45
N LEU A 22 -1.19 8.80 4.79
CA LEU A 22 -1.25 9.94 3.88
C LEU A 22 -2.16 9.64 2.69
N MET A 23 -2.02 8.46 2.08
CA MET A 23 -2.90 8.02 1.01
C MET A 23 -4.35 7.88 1.50
N GLY A 24 -4.56 7.24 2.65
CA GLY A 24 -5.89 7.07 3.24
C GLY A 24 -6.59 8.41 3.49
N ALA A 25 -5.90 9.36 4.11
CA ALA A 25 -6.41 10.71 4.32
C ALA A 25 -6.72 11.43 3.00
N ALA A 26 -5.83 11.33 2.00
CA ALA A 26 -6.06 11.92 0.68
C ALA A 26 -7.32 11.34 0.02
N LEU A 27 -7.50 10.02 0.05
CA LEU A 27 -8.67 9.36 -0.52
C LEU A 27 -9.97 9.73 0.23
N LEU A 28 -9.94 9.83 1.55
CA LEU A 28 -11.11 10.23 2.34
C LEU A 28 -11.55 11.68 2.04
N LEU A 29 -10.59 12.59 1.93
CA LEU A 29 -10.86 14.01 1.76
C LEU A 29 -11.13 14.40 0.31
N LEU A 30 -10.51 13.70 -0.66
CA LEU A 30 -10.48 14.09 -2.07
C LEU A 30 -11.12 13.06 -3.00
N ALA A 31 -11.80 12.02 -2.50
CA ALA A 31 -12.39 10.97 -3.32
C ALA A 31 -13.20 11.48 -4.53
N PRO A 32 -14.16 12.43 -4.38
CA PRO A 32 -14.91 12.94 -5.53
C PRO A 32 -14.00 13.59 -6.59
N THR A 33 -13.07 14.45 -6.15
CA THR A 33 -12.12 15.15 -7.02
C THR A 33 -11.18 14.18 -7.73
N LEU A 34 -10.62 13.20 -7.01
CA LEU A 34 -9.73 12.19 -7.57
C LEU A 34 -10.46 11.28 -8.55
N THR A 35 -11.72 10.91 -8.27
CA THR A 35 -12.57 10.13 -9.19
C THR A 35 -12.72 10.86 -10.52
N GLN A 36 -13.05 12.15 -10.48
CA GLN A 36 -13.20 12.98 -11.67
C GLN A 36 -11.89 13.13 -12.45
N LEU A 37 -10.79 13.50 -11.76
CA LEU A 37 -9.48 13.71 -12.41
C LEU A 37 -8.89 12.44 -13.01
N ALA A 38 -9.14 11.28 -12.38
CA ALA A 38 -8.65 10.00 -12.84
C ALA A 38 -9.45 9.43 -14.03
N GLY A 39 -10.60 10.01 -14.39
CA GLY A 39 -11.55 9.37 -15.32
C GLY A 39 -12.05 8.04 -14.75
N TRP A 40 -12.20 7.96 -13.43
CA TRP A 40 -12.46 6.71 -12.73
C TRP A 40 -13.90 6.24 -13.00
N PRO A 41 -14.12 5.02 -13.52
CA PRO A 41 -15.46 4.56 -13.90
C PRO A 41 -16.31 4.09 -12.71
N LEU A 42 -15.69 3.84 -11.55
CA LEU A 42 -16.41 3.42 -10.35
C LEU A 42 -16.87 4.65 -9.53
N PRO A 43 -17.91 4.49 -8.68
CA PRO A 43 -18.36 5.56 -7.80
C PRO A 43 -17.24 6.06 -6.87
N SER A 44 -17.25 7.34 -6.52
CA SER A 44 -16.28 7.92 -5.58
C SER A 44 -16.31 7.28 -4.19
N THR A 45 -17.42 6.62 -3.83
CA THR A 45 -17.52 5.80 -2.61
C THR A 45 -16.53 4.63 -2.61
N PHE A 46 -16.09 4.15 -3.78
CA PHE A 46 -15.03 3.15 -3.88
C PHE A 46 -13.71 3.70 -3.31
N LEU A 47 -13.23 4.84 -3.82
CA LEU A 47 -12.00 5.48 -3.33
C LEU A 47 -12.11 5.89 -1.86
N PHE A 48 -13.26 6.41 -1.45
CA PHE A 48 -13.53 6.71 -0.05
C PHE A 48 -13.41 5.46 0.84
N SER A 49 -13.99 4.33 0.42
CA SER A 49 -13.91 3.06 1.17
C SER A 49 -12.49 2.53 1.25
N VAL A 50 -11.71 2.68 0.18
CA VAL A 50 -10.27 2.37 0.18
C VAL A 50 -9.55 3.25 1.20
N GLY A 51 -9.87 4.54 1.24
CA GLY A 51 -9.34 5.46 2.25
C GLY A 51 -9.67 5.03 3.69
N LEU A 52 -10.90 4.59 3.95
CA LEU A 52 -11.32 4.05 5.24
C LEU A 52 -10.54 2.79 5.62
N PHE A 53 -10.29 1.88 4.67
CA PHE A 53 -9.50 0.67 4.90
C PHE A 53 -8.04 0.99 5.25
N LEU A 54 -7.46 2.03 4.64
CA LEU A 54 -6.07 2.40 4.86
C LEU A 54 -5.78 2.93 6.28
N LEU A 55 -6.80 3.44 7.00
CA LEU A 55 -6.61 3.91 8.38
C LEU A 55 -6.23 2.77 9.35
N PRO A 56 -7.03 1.69 9.51
CA PRO A 56 -6.62 0.55 10.33
C PRO A 56 -5.39 -0.16 9.76
N TRP A 57 -5.19 -0.17 8.43
CA TRP A 57 -3.97 -0.72 7.83
C TRP A 57 -2.71 0.04 8.26
N SER A 58 -2.77 1.37 8.25
CA SER A 58 -1.70 2.24 8.73
C SER A 58 -1.42 2.00 10.21
N ALA A 59 -2.47 1.90 11.04
CA ALA A 59 -2.32 1.61 12.47
C ALA A 59 -1.66 0.25 12.71
N PHE A 60 -1.99 -0.78 11.92
CA PHE A 60 -1.39 -2.11 12.03
C PHE A 60 0.09 -2.09 11.65
N ASN A 61 0.45 -1.42 10.55
CA ASN A 61 1.84 -1.20 10.16
C ASN A 61 2.62 -0.47 11.26
N LEU A 62 2.05 0.59 11.83
CA LEU A 62 2.69 1.37 12.88
C LEU A 62 2.93 0.55 14.15
N TRP A 63 1.93 -0.25 14.56
CA TRP A 63 2.04 -1.16 15.69
C TRP A 63 3.19 -2.16 15.51
N VAL A 64 3.28 -2.81 14.34
CA VAL A 64 4.40 -3.71 14.00
C VAL A 64 5.73 -2.95 13.98
N GLY A 65 5.76 -1.73 13.44
CA GLY A 65 6.95 -0.89 13.39
C GLY A 65 7.44 -0.39 14.76
N PHE A 66 6.58 -0.34 15.77
CA PHE A 66 6.98 -0.09 17.16
C PHE A 66 7.48 -1.35 17.87
N LYS A 67 7.02 -2.53 17.45
CA LYS A 67 7.46 -3.82 17.96
C LYS A 67 8.56 -4.41 17.08
N GLN A 68 8.97 -5.66 17.33
CA GLN A 68 9.65 -6.45 16.30
C GLN A 68 8.58 -7.22 15.53
N PRO A 69 8.66 -7.32 14.19
CA PRO A 69 7.71 -8.12 13.43
C PRO A 69 7.82 -9.58 13.82
N VAL A 70 6.68 -10.20 14.12
CA VAL A 70 6.55 -11.64 14.31
C VAL A 70 6.08 -12.28 12.99
N LEU A 71 6.36 -13.58 12.81
CA LEU A 71 6.10 -14.28 11.54
C LEU A 71 4.66 -14.12 11.04
N GLY A 72 3.67 -14.32 11.91
CA GLY A 72 2.25 -14.19 11.54
C GLY A 72 1.89 -12.79 11.02
N ALA A 73 2.31 -11.75 11.72
CA ALA A 73 2.07 -10.37 11.29
C ALA A 73 2.78 -10.05 9.97
N ALA A 74 4.01 -10.52 9.80
CA ALA A 74 4.75 -10.32 8.55
C ALA A 74 4.07 -11.01 7.35
N LEU A 75 3.52 -12.20 7.53
CA LEU A 75 2.77 -12.91 6.49
C LEU A 75 1.50 -12.15 6.07
N VAL A 76 0.74 -11.62 7.03
CA VAL A 76 -0.47 -10.83 6.72
C VAL A 76 -0.12 -9.61 5.86
N HIS A 77 0.94 -8.87 6.22
CA HIS A 77 1.38 -7.72 5.43
C HIS A 77 1.81 -8.09 4.01
N VAL A 78 2.62 -9.15 3.87
CA VAL A 78 3.03 -9.61 2.54
C VAL A 78 1.83 -10.01 1.69
N LEU A 79 0.84 -10.70 2.25
CA LEU A 79 -0.35 -11.13 1.52
C LEU A 79 -1.24 -9.95 1.11
N VAL A 80 -1.50 -9.00 2.01
CA VAL A 80 -2.34 -7.84 1.73
C VAL A 80 -1.65 -6.91 0.73
N ASP A 81 -0.36 -6.62 0.91
CA ASP A 81 0.39 -5.78 -0.03
C ASP A 81 0.47 -6.43 -1.41
N ALA A 82 0.64 -7.76 -1.49
CA ALA A 82 0.60 -8.50 -2.75
C ALA A 82 -0.79 -8.43 -3.41
N ALA A 83 -1.86 -8.64 -2.64
CA ALA A 83 -3.24 -8.52 -3.13
C ALA A 83 -3.53 -7.10 -3.63
N TRP A 84 -3.01 -6.08 -2.95
CA TRP A 84 -3.14 -4.69 -3.35
C TRP A 84 -2.45 -4.39 -4.68
N VAL A 85 -1.21 -4.87 -4.86
CA VAL A 85 -0.47 -4.72 -6.13
C VAL A 85 -1.20 -5.42 -7.28
N VAL A 86 -1.62 -6.67 -7.07
CA VAL A 86 -2.37 -7.44 -8.08
C VAL A 86 -3.69 -6.76 -8.42
N GLY A 87 -4.45 -6.34 -7.40
CA GLY A 87 -5.72 -5.61 -7.59
C GLY A 87 -5.52 -4.31 -8.37
N SER A 88 -4.43 -3.59 -8.09
CA SER A 88 -4.10 -2.35 -8.82
C SER A 88 -3.80 -2.61 -10.29
N VAL A 89 -3.02 -3.66 -10.60
CA VAL A 89 -2.73 -4.06 -11.99
C VAL A 89 -4.00 -4.47 -12.71
N LEU A 90 -4.86 -5.27 -12.06
CA LEU A 90 -6.14 -5.69 -12.62
C LEU A 90 -7.04 -4.49 -12.91
N LEU A 91 -7.13 -3.53 -11.99
CA LEU A 91 -7.91 -2.30 -12.20
C LEU A 91 -7.41 -1.48 -13.40
N ILE A 92 -6.08 -1.35 -13.56
CA ILE A 92 -5.49 -0.66 -14.72
C ILE A 92 -5.87 -1.38 -16.02
N VAL A 93 -5.76 -2.72 -16.06
CA VAL A 93 -6.05 -3.51 -17.26
C VAL A 93 -7.54 -3.49 -17.60
N MET A 94 -8.41 -3.64 -16.59
CA MET A 94 -9.86 -3.70 -16.77
C MET A 94 -10.48 -2.36 -17.17
N HIS A 95 -9.86 -1.25 -16.77
CA HIS A 95 -10.37 0.11 -17.03
C HIS A 95 -9.42 0.94 -17.90
N ALA A 96 -8.61 0.28 -18.73
CA ALA A 96 -7.58 0.94 -19.51
C ALA A 96 -8.11 1.98 -20.52
N GLN A 97 -9.37 1.85 -20.96
CA GLN A 97 -9.98 2.75 -21.94
C GLN A 97 -10.66 3.96 -21.28
N GLU A 98 -11.01 3.84 -20.00
CA GLU A 98 -11.72 4.85 -19.22
C GLU A 98 -10.75 5.78 -18.48
N LEU A 99 -9.62 5.24 -18.00
CA LEU A 99 -8.66 5.98 -17.19
C LEU A 99 -7.99 7.11 -17.97
N THR A 100 -7.93 8.28 -17.34
CA THR A 100 -7.06 9.36 -17.85
C THR A 100 -5.59 8.99 -17.66
N PRO A 101 -4.65 9.63 -18.39
CA PRO A 101 -3.22 9.46 -18.14
C PRO A 101 -2.82 9.73 -16.68
N LEU A 102 -3.47 10.71 -16.04
CA LEU A 102 -3.28 11.00 -14.63
C LEU A 102 -3.81 9.87 -13.75
N GLY A 103 -5.01 9.33 -14.02
CA GLY A 103 -5.57 8.20 -13.30
C GLY A 103 -4.68 6.97 -13.37
N THR A 104 -4.20 6.63 -14.57
CA THR A 104 -3.25 5.55 -14.79
C THR A 104 -1.94 5.79 -14.04
N ALA A 105 -1.39 7.00 -14.07
CA ALA A 105 -0.17 7.34 -13.34
C ALA A 105 -0.34 7.24 -11.81
N LEU A 106 -1.49 7.70 -11.28
CA LEU A 106 -1.80 7.60 -9.86
C LEU A 106 -1.90 6.14 -9.42
N LEU A 107 -2.64 5.31 -10.16
CA LEU A 107 -2.79 3.88 -9.87
C LEU A 107 -1.46 3.11 -10.00
N ALA A 108 -0.70 3.35 -11.08
CA ALA A 108 0.57 2.70 -11.30
C ALA A 108 1.62 3.14 -10.27
N GLY A 109 1.65 4.44 -9.94
CA GLY A 109 2.58 5.01 -8.98
C GLY A 109 2.40 4.44 -7.58
N GLN A 110 1.16 4.35 -7.10
CA GLN A 110 0.90 3.73 -5.80
C GLN A 110 1.17 2.22 -5.83
N ALA A 111 0.84 1.52 -6.92
CA ALA A 111 1.11 0.08 -7.04
C ALA A 111 2.61 -0.20 -7.01
N PHE A 112 3.40 0.63 -7.67
CA PHE A 112 4.86 0.56 -7.65
C PHE A 112 5.42 0.84 -6.25
N ALA A 113 4.91 1.86 -5.56
CA ALA A 113 5.32 2.16 -4.19
C ALA A 113 5.03 1.00 -3.23
N VAL A 114 3.83 0.42 -3.29
CA VAL A 114 3.44 -0.75 -2.48
C VAL A 114 4.28 -1.98 -2.85
N ALA A 115 4.55 -2.21 -4.13
CA ALA A 115 5.42 -3.31 -4.57
C ALA A 115 6.85 -3.17 -4.01
N GLY A 116 7.39 -1.96 -3.95
CA GLY A 116 8.67 -1.68 -3.30
C GLY A 116 8.66 -2.02 -1.82
N VAL A 117 7.63 -1.58 -1.08
CA VAL A 117 7.44 -1.90 0.35
C VAL A 117 7.27 -3.41 0.56
N LEU A 118 6.47 -4.07 -0.27
CA LEU A 118 6.27 -5.52 -0.27
C LEU A 118 7.59 -6.26 -0.42
N ALA A 119 8.44 -5.86 -1.38
CA ALA A 119 9.75 -6.47 -1.58
C ALA A 119 10.64 -6.34 -0.33
N LEU A 120 10.64 -5.18 0.32
CA LEU A 120 11.39 -4.96 1.56
C LEU A 120 10.86 -5.82 2.72
N LYS A 121 9.53 -5.93 2.87
CA LYS A 121 8.92 -6.81 3.88
C LYS A 121 9.19 -8.29 3.61
N ALA A 122 9.19 -8.72 2.35
CA ALA A 122 9.49 -10.10 1.96
C ALA A 122 10.94 -10.50 2.30
N VAL A 123 11.91 -9.61 2.12
CA VAL A 123 13.30 -9.82 2.57
C VAL A 123 13.39 -9.93 4.10
N GLY A 124 12.60 -9.14 4.83
CA GLY A 124 12.50 -9.28 6.29
C GLY A 124 11.90 -10.64 6.70
N LEU A 125 10.89 -11.11 5.97
CA LEU A 125 10.20 -12.38 6.23
C LEU A 125 11.10 -13.61 6.08
N THR A 126 12.01 -13.64 5.10
CA THR A 126 12.96 -14.75 4.94
C THR A 126 13.87 -14.90 6.15
N SER A 127 14.24 -13.77 6.78
CA SER A 127 15.07 -13.75 7.98
C SER A 127 14.31 -14.27 9.20
N LEU A 128 13.02 -13.94 9.32
CA LEU A 128 12.14 -14.45 10.39
C LEU A 128 11.88 -15.95 10.27
N ARG A 129 11.72 -16.47 9.05
CA ARG A 129 11.54 -17.91 8.81
C ARG A 129 12.79 -18.73 9.12
N ALA A 130 13.98 -18.18 8.90
CA ALA A 130 15.24 -18.86 9.21
C ALA A 130 15.51 -18.97 10.72
N ALA A 131 14.85 -18.15 11.54
CA ALA A 131 15.03 -18.11 12.99
C ALA A 131 13.93 -18.85 13.77
N ALA A 132 12.92 -19.39 13.08
CA ALA A 132 11.78 -20.13 13.64
C ALA A 132 12.01 -21.64 13.49
#